data_AF-A0A2A5VM90-F1
#
_entry.id   AF-A0A2A5VM90-F1
#
_cell.length_a   1.000
_cell.length_b   1.000
_cell.length_c   1.000
_cell.angle_alpha   90.00
_cell.angle_beta   90.00
_cell.angle_gamma   90.00
#
_symmetry.space_group_name_H-M   'P 1'
#
loop_
_entity.id
_entity.type
_entity.pdbx_description
1 polymer ?
#
loop_
_entity_poly.entity_id
_entity_poly.type
_entity_poly.pdbx_seq_one_letter_code
_entity_poly.pdbx_strand_id
1 'polypeptide(L)'
;MVELEVETIVVIVISCLIILYLTSKMIQMKLSLRALILDARKDTGNRQRSVIKGQISEILAPWSIESVNSVKELSFLGSPIDFVGFKGLDGEGDIDIKFIEVKSGNSRLNKNQRRIRNAVAAKRIEWVEVRVKESEIEIEEKIY
;
A
#
# COMPACT_ATOMS: atom_id res chain seq x y z
N MET A 1 -36.50 -45.63 -51.47
CA MET A 1 -35.04 -45.77 -51.39
C MET A 1 -34.35 -44.40 -51.41
N VAL A 2 -34.65 -43.53 -52.39
CA VAL A 2 -34.09 -42.16 -52.47
C VAL A 2 -34.46 -41.25 -51.28
N GLU A 3 -35.68 -41.32 -50.74
CA GLU A 3 -36.10 -40.47 -49.60
C GLU A 3 -35.30 -40.73 -48.31
N LEU A 4 -34.98 -42.00 -48.02
CA LEU A 4 -34.16 -42.38 -46.84
C LEU A 4 -32.72 -41.86 -46.93
N GLU A 5 -32.16 -41.76 -48.14
CA GLU A 5 -30.82 -41.21 -48.35
C GLU A 5 -30.79 -39.70 -48.05
N VAL A 6 -31.85 -38.97 -48.42
CA VAL A 6 -31.95 -37.52 -48.19
C VAL A 6 -32.12 -37.20 -46.70
N GLU A 7 -32.96 -37.93 -45.97
CA GLU A 7 -33.14 -37.72 -44.52
C GLU A 7 -31.83 -37.93 -43.74
N THR A 8 -31.07 -38.96 -44.11
CA THR A 8 -29.78 -39.28 -43.49
C THR A 8 -28.77 -38.14 -43.70
N ILE A 9 -28.71 -37.60 -44.92
CA ILE A 9 -27.83 -36.45 -45.25
C ILE A 9 -28.22 -35.22 -44.42
N VAL A 10 -29.51 -34.93 -44.29
CA VAL A 10 -30.00 -33.78 -43.51
C VAL A 10 -29.60 -33.89 -42.04
N VAL A 11 -29.75 -35.08 -41.44
CA VAL A 11 -29.34 -35.33 -40.03
C VAL A 11 -27.83 -35.15 -39.86
N ILE A 12 -27.02 -35.62 -40.80
CA ILE A 12 -25.55 -35.44 -40.77
C ILE A 12 -25.18 -33.96 -40.87
N VAL A 13 -25.83 -33.19 -41.75
CA VAL A 13 -25.57 -31.76 -41.89
C VAL A 13 -25.93 -31.01 -40.61
N ILE A 14 -27.10 -31.28 -40.02
CA ILE A 14 -27.56 -30.62 -38.79
C ILE A 14 -26.61 -30.96 -37.63
N SER A 15 -26.24 -32.24 -37.47
CA SER A 15 -25.31 -32.66 -36.43
C SER A 15 -23.92 -32.04 -36.60
N CYS A 16 -23.40 -31.95 -37.84
CA CYS A 16 -22.16 -31.23 -38.13
C CYS A 16 -22.24 -29.74 -37.76
N LEU A 17 -23.34 -29.05 -38.08
CA LEU A 17 -23.53 -27.64 -37.72
C LEU A 17 -23.56 -27.43 -36.21
N ILE A 18 -24.23 -28.33 -35.47
CA ILE A 18 -24.26 -28.29 -34.01
C ILE A 18 -22.85 -28.48 -33.44
N ILE A 19 -22.08 -29.45 -33.94
CA ILE A 19 -20.70 -29.70 -33.50
C ILE A 19 -19.80 -28.48 -33.77
N LEU A 20 -19.89 -27.87 -34.95
CA LEU A 20 -19.13 -26.66 -35.29
C LEU A 20 -19.48 -25.47 -34.39
N TYR A 21 -20.75 -25.30 -34.05
CA TYR A 21 -21.19 -24.25 -33.14
C TYR A 21 -20.66 -24.48 -31.71
N LEU A 22 -20.80 -25.70 -31.18
CA LEU A 22 -20.35 -26.03 -29.83
C LEU A 22 -18.83 -25.90 -29.68
N THR A 23 -18.05 -26.38 -30.65
CA THR A 23 -16.59 -26.26 -30.63
C THR A 23 -16.12 -24.81 -30.68
N SER A 24 -16.75 -23.99 -31.54
CA SER A 24 -16.48 -22.55 -31.61
C SER A 24 -16.77 -21.85 -30.29
N LYS A 25 -17.90 -22.17 -29.64
CA LYS A 25 -18.27 -21.61 -28.33
C LYS A 25 -17.31 -22.03 -27.22
N MET A 26 -16.84 -23.28 -27.22
CA MET A 26 -15.81 -23.74 -26.28
C MET A 26 -14.47 -23.01 -26.46
N ILE A 27 -14.07 -22.73 -27.69
CA ILE A 27 -12.84 -21.98 -27.98
C ILE A 27 -12.96 -20.54 -27.46
N GLN A 28 -14.08 -19.87 -27.74
CA GLN A 28 -14.33 -18.51 -27.26
C GLN A 28 -14.26 -18.41 -25.73
N MET A 29 -14.85 -19.37 -25.02
CA MET A 29 -14.85 -19.40 -23.55
C MET A 29 -13.45 -19.66 -22.97
N LYS A 30 -12.62 -20.50 -23.63
CA LYS A 30 -11.22 -20.70 -23.22
C LYS A 30 -10.35 -19.47 -23.46
N LEU A 31 -10.60 -18.73 -24.53
CA LEU A 31 -9.85 -17.51 -24.86
C LEU A 31 -10.16 -16.37 -23.88
N SER A 32 -11.43 -16.14 -23.55
CA SER A 32 -11.82 -15.13 -22.56
C SER A 32 -11.27 -15.45 -21.17
N LEU A 33 -11.29 -16.73 -20.77
CA LEU A 33 -10.69 -17.18 -19.51
C LEU A 33 -9.17 -16.95 -19.46
N ARG A 34 -8.44 -17.25 -20.55
CA ARG A 34 -7.00 -16.99 -20.64
C ARG A 34 -6.68 -15.50 -20.55
N ALA A 35 -7.45 -14.65 -21.21
CA ALA A 35 -7.28 -13.20 -21.13
C ALA A 35 -7.47 -12.69 -19.69
N LEU A 36 -8.51 -13.15 -19.00
CA LEU A 36 -8.80 -12.79 -17.62
C LEU A 36 -7.70 -13.25 -16.65
N ILE A 37 -7.17 -14.47 -16.84
CA ILE A 37 -6.05 -14.99 -16.04
C ILE A 37 -4.76 -14.20 -16.28
N LEU A 38 -4.46 -13.82 -17.53
CA LEU A 38 -3.28 -13.03 -17.87
C LEU A 38 -3.36 -11.63 -17.27
N ASP A 39 -4.54 -11.01 -17.32
CA ASP A 39 -4.77 -9.69 -16.73
C ASP A 39 -4.67 -9.74 -15.21
N ALA A 40 -5.32 -10.72 -14.56
CA ALA A 40 -5.19 -10.97 -13.14
C ALA A 40 -3.73 -11.21 -12.70
N ARG A 41 -2.91 -11.91 -13.50
CA ARG A 41 -1.48 -12.12 -13.19
C ARG A 41 -0.67 -10.82 -13.26
N LYS A 42 -0.94 -9.95 -14.23
CA LYS A 42 -0.29 -8.63 -14.34
C LYS A 42 -0.66 -7.74 -13.15
N ASP A 43 -1.93 -7.73 -12.79
CA ASP A 43 -2.45 -6.96 -11.65
C ASP A 43 -1.92 -7.48 -10.30
N THR A 44 -1.83 -8.80 -10.15
CA THR A 44 -1.29 -9.44 -8.94
C THR A 44 0.20 -9.13 -8.77
N GLY A 45 0.98 -9.19 -9.85
CA GLY A 45 2.42 -8.87 -9.80
C GLY A 45 2.69 -7.41 -9.42
N ASN A 46 1.87 -6.47 -9.87
CA ASN A 46 2.03 -5.06 -9.53
C ASN A 46 1.62 -4.74 -8.09
N ARG A 47 0.50 -5.31 -7.62
CA ARG A 47 0.07 -5.18 -6.22
C ARG A 47 1.07 -5.82 -5.27
N GLN A 48 1.52 -7.05 -5.54
CA GLN A 48 2.51 -7.75 -4.72
C GLN A 48 3.83 -6.97 -4.66
N ARG A 49 4.34 -6.46 -5.78
CA ARG A 49 5.55 -5.62 -5.79
C ARG A 49 5.38 -4.33 -4.99
N SER A 50 4.21 -3.70 -5.05
CA SER A 50 3.95 -2.49 -4.26
C SER A 50 3.90 -2.77 -2.75
N VAL A 51 3.31 -3.90 -2.35
CA VAL A 51 3.27 -4.33 -0.94
C VAL A 51 4.66 -4.67 -0.43
N ILE A 52 5.42 -5.48 -1.19
CA ILE A 52 6.80 -5.86 -0.82
C ILE A 52 7.71 -4.63 -0.74
N LYS A 53 7.58 -3.67 -1.68
CA LYS A 53 8.31 -2.39 -1.60
C LYS A 53 7.92 -1.58 -0.37
N GLY A 54 6.65 -1.58 0.03
CA GLY A 54 6.20 -0.95 1.28
C GLY A 54 6.88 -1.55 2.51
N GLN A 55 6.81 -2.89 2.64
CA GLN A 55 7.41 -3.62 3.77
C GLN A 55 8.93 -3.45 3.85
N ILE A 56 9.63 -3.50 2.71
CA ILE A 56 11.08 -3.25 2.66
C ILE A 56 11.38 -1.78 2.99
N SER A 57 10.57 -0.85 2.50
CA SER A 57 10.71 0.58 2.83
C SER A 57 10.51 0.84 4.32
N GLU A 58 9.63 0.12 5.01
CA GLU A 58 9.44 0.25 6.46
C GLU A 58 10.66 -0.26 7.24
N ILE A 59 11.26 -1.38 6.80
CA ILE A 59 12.45 -1.96 7.45
C ILE A 59 13.70 -1.11 7.17
N LEU A 60 13.84 -0.58 5.96
CA LEU A 60 15.02 0.19 5.53
C LEU A 60 14.90 1.70 5.76
N ALA A 61 13.69 2.21 6.04
CA ALA A 61 13.45 3.63 6.30
C ALA A 61 14.42 4.19 7.33
N PRO A 62 14.59 3.60 8.53
CA PRO A 62 15.49 4.16 9.54
C PRO A 62 16.93 4.33 9.05
N TRP A 63 17.42 3.43 8.20
CA TRP A 63 18.80 3.41 7.69
C TRP A 63 19.03 4.31 6.48
N SER A 64 17.96 4.79 5.85
CA SER A 64 18.00 5.70 4.70
C SER A 64 17.62 7.15 5.07
N ILE A 65 17.23 7.38 6.32
CA ILE A 65 16.90 8.70 6.84
C ILE A 65 18.20 9.42 7.24
N GLU A 66 18.69 10.26 6.34
CA GLU A 66 19.86 11.13 6.59
C GLU A 66 19.51 12.37 7.44
N SER A 67 18.25 12.51 7.88
CA SER A 67 17.83 13.68 8.66
C SER A 67 18.33 13.67 10.10
N VAL A 68 18.89 12.56 10.58
CA VAL A 68 19.51 12.38 11.91
C VAL A 68 20.94 11.85 11.77
N ASN A 69 21.72 11.83 12.85
CA ASN A 69 23.10 11.34 12.83
C ASN A 69 23.19 9.83 12.97
N SER A 70 22.22 9.22 13.66
CA SER A 70 22.17 7.78 13.90
C SER A 70 20.73 7.27 13.97
N VAL A 71 20.53 5.98 13.73
CA VAL A 71 19.22 5.33 13.85
C VAL A 71 18.67 5.38 15.29
N LYS A 72 19.54 5.49 16.30
CA LYS A 72 19.12 5.57 17.72
C LYS A 72 18.42 6.89 18.05
N GLU A 73 18.69 7.93 17.27
CA GLU A 73 18.04 9.23 17.38
C GLU A 73 16.62 9.23 16.79
N LEU A 74 16.15 8.12 16.19
CA LEU A 74 14.80 7.98 15.64
C LEU A 74 13.88 7.27 16.63
N SER A 75 12.76 7.91 16.94
CA SER A 75 11.61 7.31 17.64
C SER A 75 10.47 7.08 16.67
N PHE A 76 10.04 5.83 16.53
CA PHE A 76 8.90 5.46 15.70
C PHE A 76 7.58 5.81 16.39
N LEU A 77 6.65 6.41 15.63
CA LEU A 77 5.30 6.76 16.06
C LEU A 77 4.21 6.05 15.23
N GLY A 78 4.40 5.95 13.91
CA GLY A 78 3.40 5.38 12.98
C GLY A 78 2.44 6.40 12.38
N SER A 79 1.13 6.17 12.39
CA SER A 79 0.17 7.13 11.81
C SER A 79 -0.23 8.19 12.84
N PRO A 80 -0.31 9.49 12.49
CA PRO A 80 -0.23 10.06 11.14
C PRO A 80 1.17 10.52 10.67
N ILE A 81 2.22 10.40 11.49
CA ILE A 81 3.62 10.77 11.16
C ILE A 81 4.53 9.64 11.63
N ASP A 82 5.32 9.07 10.71
CA ASP A 82 6.04 7.83 10.99
C ASP A 82 7.08 7.92 12.12
N PHE A 83 7.88 9.00 12.17
CA PHE A 83 8.97 9.14 13.15
C PHE A 83 9.09 10.56 13.71
N VAL A 84 9.67 10.64 14.91
CA VAL A 84 10.32 11.85 15.44
C VAL A 84 11.82 11.56 15.57
N GLY A 85 12.63 12.41 14.95
CA GLY A 85 14.09 12.38 15.07
C GLY A 85 14.58 13.44 16.06
N PHE A 86 15.48 13.03 16.95
CA PHE A 86 16.16 13.89 17.93
C PHE A 86 17.62 14.06 17.50
N LYS A 87 17.86 14.83 16.44
CA LYS A 87 19.21 14.94 15.88
C LYS A 87 20.13 15.62 16.87
N GLY A 88 21.24 14.96 17.23
CA GLY A 88 22.19 15.41 18.24
C GLY A 88 22.03 14.74 19.60
N LEU A 89 21.00 13.90 19.80
CA LEU A 89 20.73 13.19 21.06
C LEU A 89 21.88 12.25 21.49
N ASP A 90 22.62 11.69 20.52
CA ASP A 90 23.77 10.82 20.83
C ASP A 90 25.04 11.62 21.20
N GLY A 91 25.00 12.95 21.18
CA GLY A 91 26.11 13.84 21.52
C GLY A 91 25.79 14.82 22.65
N GLU A 92 26.60 15.88 22.79
CA GLU A 92 26.46 16.92 23.84
C GLU A 92 26.01 18.29 23.28
N GLY A 93 25.58 18.35 22.02
CA GLY A 93 25.17 19.59 21.36
C GLY A 93 23.68 19.91 21.49
N ASP A 94 23.25 20.96 20.81
CA ASP A 94 21.83 21.29 20.67
C ASP A 94 21.06 20.17 19.97
N ILE A 95 19.80 20.00 20.35
CA ILE A 95 18.92 18.96 19.80
C ILE A 95 17.93 19.59 18.81
N ASP A 96 17.99 19.13 17.55
CA ASP A 96 16.96 19.43 16.55
C ASP A 96 15.86 18.35 16.58
N ILE A 97 14.63 18.75 16.90
CA ILE A 97 13.46 17.85 16.82
C ILE A 97 12.87 17.87 15.41
N LYS A 98 12.77 16.70 14.79
CA LYS A 98 12.32 16.54 13.39
C LYS A 98 11.14 15.59 13.30
N PHE A 99 10.02 16.08 12.78
CA PHE A 99 8.89 15.23 12.39
C PHE A 99 9.12 14.68 10.99
N ILE A 100 9.14 13.35 10.84
CA ILE A 100 9.56 12.66 9.62
C ILE A 100 8.45 11.71 9.17
N GLU A 101 7.99 11.90 7.94
CA GLU A 101 7.07 11.01 7.25
C GLU A 101 7.79 10.42 6.05
N VAL A 102 7.80 9.10 5.94
CA VAL A 102 8.48 8.38 4.86
C VAL A 102 7.48 8.08 3.76
N LYS A 103 7.82 8.48 2.53
CA LYS A 103 7.04 8.16 1.33
C LYS A 103 7.88 7.37 0.35
N SER A 104 7.28 6.35 -0.25
CA SER A 104 7.89 5.59 -1.34
C SER A 104 7.20 5.89 -2.68
N GLY A 105 7.98 5.88 -3.76
CA GLY A 105 7.49 6.10 -5.13
C GLY A 105 6.75 7.43 -5.31
N ASN A 106 5.54 7.39 -5.87
CA ASN A 106 4.72 8.56 -6.13
C ASN A 106 3.75 8.92 -4.98
N SER A 107 3.96 8.35 -3.78
CA SER A 107 3.09 8.60 -2.64
C SER A 107 3.21 10.05 -2.15
N ARG A 108 2.06 10.66 -1.85
CA ARG A 108 1.97 12.05 -1.39
C ARG A 108 1.49 12.09 0.06
N LEU A 109 1.83 13.15 0.79
CA LEU A 109 1.28 13.40 2.13
C LEU A 109 -0.24 13.39 2.07
N ASN A 110 -0.90 12.70 3.00
CA ASN A 110 -2.36 12.73 3.14
C ASN A 110 -2.84 14.05 3.78
N LYS A 111 -4.15 14.23 3.94
CA LYS A 111 -4.74 15.46 4.49
C LYS A 111 -4.21 15.79 5.89
N ASN A 112 -4.13 14.81 6.78
CA ASN A 112 -3.68 15.01 8.17
C ASN A 112 -2.18 15.28 8.23
N GLN A 113 -1.38 14.54 7.48
CA GLN A 113 0.07 14.76 7.34
C GLN A 113 0.39 16.18 6.87
N ARG A 114 -0.33 16.70 5.87
CA ARG A 114 -0.17 18.08 5.43
C ARG A 114 -0.53 19.10 6.51
N ARG A 115 -1.59 18.85 7.30
CA ARG A 115 -1.98 19.72 8.41
C ARG A 115 -0.90 19.76 9.49
N ILE A 116 -0.30 18.62 9.82
CA ILE A 116 0.78 18.53 10.81
C ILE A 116 2.03 19.25 10.30
N ARG A 117 2.47 18.99 9.06
CA ARG A 117 3.58 19.73 8.44
C ARG A 117 3.37 21.25 8.51
N ASN A 118 2.16 21.72 8.21
CA ASN A 118 1.84 23.15 8.28
C ASN A 118 1.83 23.67 9.73
N ALA A 119 1.46 22.86 10.73
CA ALA A 119 1.57 23.24 12.14
C ALA A 119 3.04 23.39 12.58
N VAL A 120 3.90 22.44 12.17
CA VAL A 120 5.35 22.50 12.38
C VAL A 120 5.95 23.75 11.73
N ALA A 121 5.61 24.02 10.47
CA ALA A 121 6.08 25.21 9.76
C ALA A 121 5.62 26.53 10.41
N ALA A 122 4.42 26.53 11.02
CA ALA A 122 3.90 27.65 11.78
C ALA A 122 4.41 27.69 13.23
N LYS A 123 5.36 26.83 13.62
CA LYS A 123 5.91 26.69 14.97
C LYS A 123 4.85 26.46 16.07
N ARG A 124 3.73 25.81 15.72
CA ARG A 124 2.70 25.38 16.69
C ARG A 124 3.10 24.05 17.32
N ILE A 125 4.19 24.08 18.07
CA ILE A 125 4.79 22.95 18.79
C ILE A 125 5.06 23.45 20.21
N GLU A 126 4.59 22.70 21.20
CA GLU A 126 4.69 23.05 22.61
C GLU A 126 5.28 21.86 23.38
N TRP A 127 6.08 22.16 24.42
CA TRP A 127 6.53 21.16 25.37
C TRP A 127 5.56 21.12 26.54
N VAL A 128 4.99 19.94 26.80
CA VAL A 128 4.06 19.71 27.91
C VAL A 128 4.57 18.53 28.74
N GLU A 129 4.90 18.78 30.00
CA GLU A 129 5.21 17.73 30.97
C GLU A 129 3.91 17.33 31.69
N VAL A 130 3.55 16.05 31.66
CA VAL A 130 2.41 15.49 32.38
C VAL A 130 2.90 14.45 33.38
N ARG A 131 2.53 14.62 34.65
CA ARG A 131 2.79 13.65 35.72
C ARG A 131 1.52 12.88 36.05
N VAL A 132 1.63 11.56 36.18
CA VAL A 132 0.52 10.70 36.60
C VAL A 132 0.82 10.18 38.00
N LYS A 133 -0.04 10.49 38.98
CA LYS A 133 0.05 9.92 40.35
C LYS A 133 -0.75 8.61 40.39
N GLU A 134 -0.25 7.61 41.11
CA GLU A 134 -0.73 6.22 41.08
C GLU A 134 -2.17 5.97 41.60
N SER A 135 -2.89 6.99 42.10
CA SER A 135 -4.23 6.77 42.66
C SER A 135 -5.30 7.82 42.36
N GLU A 136 -4.97 8.98 41.80
CA GLU A 136 -5.92 9.96 41.28
C GLU A 136 -5.25 10.63 40.07
N ILE A 137 -5.92 10.65 38.91
CA ILE A 137 -5.40 11.30 37.70
C ILE A 137 -5.54 12.82 37.89
N GLU A 138 -4.68 13.39 38.74
CA GLU A 138 -4.38 14.82 38.71
C GLU A 138 -3.27 15.04 37.69
N ILE A 139 -3.65 15.65 36.56
CA ILE A 139 -2.75 16.05 35.50
C ILE A 139 -2.24 17.45 35.86
N GLU A 140 -1.01 17.52 36.40
CA GLU A 140 -0.29 18.79 36.49
C GLU A 140 0.40 19.04 35.14
N GLU A 141 -0.14 19.96 34.34
CA GLU A 141 0.46 20.38 33.06
C GLU A 141 1.43 21.54 33.30
N LYS A 142 2.66 21.40 32.82
CA LYS A 142 3.62 22.51 32.78
C LYS A 142 4.00 22.81 31.33
N ILE A 143 3.68 24.03 30.90
CA ILE A 143 3.98 24.59 29.58
C ILE A 143 5.26 25.42 29.69
N TYR A 144 6.18 25.27 28.74
CA TYR A 144 7.46 25.98 28.67
C TYR A 144 7.54 26.89 27.45
#